data_AF-A0A2P8K765-F1
#
_entry.id   AF-A0A2P8K765-F1
#
_cell.length_a   1.000
_cell.length_b   1.000
_cell.length_c   1.000
_cell.angle_alpha   90.00
_cell.angle_beta   90.00
_cell.angle_gamma   90.00
#
_symmetry.space_group_name_H-M   'P 1'
#
loop_
_entity.id
_entity.type
_entity.pdbx_description
1 polymer ?
#
loop_
_entity_poly.entity_id
_entity_poly.type
_entity_poly.pdbx_seq_one_letter_code
_entity_poly.pdbx_strand_id
1 'polypeptide(L)'
;MMFGPNDDNSPNSARSMAWKIKLHSNDELRQRFVDNTVPQVEILGMTVPDPDLQFDEASGHYRFGEIDWQEFNEVISGRGICNHERLAAKRKAWEEGEWVREAALAHAQKQQARSAA
;
A
#
# COMPACT_ATOMS: atom_id res chain seq x y z
N MET A 1 5.94 2.83 -6.18
CA MET A 1 6.05 3.28 -4.76
C MET A 1 5.32 2.39 -3.74
N MET A 2 4.26 1.64 -4.09
CA MET A 2 3.52 0.79 -3.10
C MET A 2 4.36 -0.31 -2.43
N PHE A 3 5.39 -0.83 -3.11
CA PHE A 3 6.29 -1.86 -2.57
C PHE A 3 7.25 -1.33 -1.47
N GLY A 4 7.15 -0.07 -1.08
CA GLY A 4 8.01 0.56 -0.07
C GLY A 4 9.30 1.15 -0.65
N PRO A 5 10.20 1.64 0.23
CA PRO A 5 11.49 2.21 -0.17
C PRO A 5 12.42 1.16 -0.78
N ASN A 6 13.48 1.61 -1.45
CA ASN A 6 14.59 0.74 -1.84
C ASN A 6 15.13 -0.07 -0.66
N ASP A 7 15.71 -1.23 -0.96
CA ASP A 7 16.19 -2.17 0.05
C ASP A 7 17.25 -1.53 0.96
N ASP A 8 18.11 -0.66 0.43
CA ASP A 8 19.12 0.10 1.18
C ASP A 8 18.52 1.09 2.19
N ASN A 9 17.29 1.55 1.94
CA ASN A 9 16.60 2.56 2.74
C ASN A 9 15.40 1.98 3.52
N SER A 10 15.42 0.67 3.78
CA SER A 10 14.29 -0.06 4.36
C SER A 10 14.61 -0.58 5.78
N PRO A 11 14.43 0.23 6.84
CA PRO A 11 14.88 -0.10 8.20
C PRO A 11 14.22 -1.36 8.78
N ASN A 12 13.01 -1.70 8.31
CA ASN A 12 12.28 -2.88 8.76
C ASN A 12 12.67 -4.17 8.02
N SER A 13 13.41 -4.08 6.90
CA SER A 13 13.62 -5.22 6.02
C SER A 13 14.49 -6.31 6.64
N ALA A 14 15.63 -5.96 7.26
CA ALA A 14 16.55 -6.94 7.84
C ALA A 14 15.86 -7.88 8.85
N ARG A 15 15.13 -7.30 9.82
CA ARG A 15 14.41 -8.06 10.85
C ARG A 15 13.22 -8.83 10.28
N SER A 16 12.46 -8.22 9.37
CA SER A 16 11.29 -8.86 8.76
C SER A 16 11.67 -10.07 7.89
N MET A 17 12.80 -9.99 7.19
CA MET A 17 13.33 -11.11 6.40
C MET A 17 13.85 -12.23 7.32
N ALA A 18 14.60 -11.88 8.38
CA ALA A 18 15.13 -12.86 9.32
C ALA A 18 14.02 -13.68 10.00
N TRP A 19 12.86 -13.07 10.27
CA TRP A 19 11.69 -13.74 10.85
C TRP A 19 10.72 -14.30 9.81
N LYS A 20 11.04 -14.22 8.51
CA LYS A 20 10.16 -14.66 7.41
C LYS A 20 8.77 -14.01 7.41
N ILE A 21 8.65 -12.81 8.01
CA ILE A 21 7.47 -11.95 7.84
C ILE A 21 7.47 -11.38 6.41
N LYS A 22 8.66 -11.04 5.92
CA LYS A 22 8.92 -10.66 4.54
C LYS A 22 9.73 -11.80 3.90
N LEU A 23 9.28 -12.30 2.75
CA LEU A 23 9.95 -13.41 2.03
C LEU A 23 10.81 -12.92 0.86
N HIS A 24 10.46 -11.77 0.29
CA HIS A 24 11.12 -11.15 -0.84
C HIS A 24 11.36 -9.68 -0.51
N SER A 25 12.44 -9.10 -1.04
CA SER A 25 12.78 -7.71 -0.80
C SER A 25 11.76 -6.74 -1.44
N ASN A 26 11.87 -5.43 -1.12
CA ASN A 26 10.95 -4.44 -1.70
C ASN A 26 11.21 -4.33 -3.20
N ASP A 27 12.49 -4.30 -3.58
CA ASP A 27 12.92 -4.13 -4.96
C ASP A 27 12.71 -5.42 -5.77
N GLU A 28 12.89 -6.61 -5.16
CA GLU A 28 12.55 -7.90 -5.81
C GLU A 28 11.07 -7.98 -6.22
N LEU A 29 10.16 -7.58 -5.32
CA LEU A 29 8.73 -7.59 -5.62
C LEU A 29 8.36 -6.50 -6.63
N ARG A 30 9.01 -5.33 -6.56
CA ARG A 30 8.82 -4.25 -7.53
C ARG A 30 9.28 -4.66 -8.93
N GLN A 31 10.46 -5.26 -9.05
CA GLN A 31 10.99 -5.74 -10.33
C GLN A 31 10.06 -6.77 -10.96
N ARG A 32 9.64 -7.77 -10.18
CA ARG A 32 8.69 -8.79 -10.64
C ARG A 32 7.37 -8.18 -11.10
N PHE A 33 6.89 -7.14 -10.43
CA PHE A 33 5.69 -6.42 -10.85
C PHE A 33 5.90 -5.74 -12.19
N VAL A 34 7.00 -5.01 -12.38
CA VAL A 34 7.31 -4.36 -13.68
C VAL A 34 7.37 -5.40 -14.79
N ASP A 35 8.12 -6.48 -14.62
CA ASP A 35 8.26 -7.53 -15.64
C ASP A 35 6.93 -8.17 -16.04
N ASN A 36 6.02 -8.34 -15.07
CA ASN A 36 4.71 -8.92 -15.33
C ASN A 36 3.71 -7.91 -15.92
N THR A 37 3.82 -6.63 -15.56
CA THR A 37 2.83 -5.61 -15.89
C THR A 37 3.13 -4.91 -17.21
N VAL A 38 4.39 -4.72 -17.60
CA VAL A 38 4.73 -4.08 -18.90
C VAL A 38 4.08 -4.82 -20.08
N PRO A 39 4.15 -6.16 -20.19
CA PRO A 39 3.45 -6.88 -21.27
C PRO A 39 1.93 -6.69 -21.24
N GLN A 40 1.33 -6.50 -20.05
CA GLN A 40 -0.10 -6.23 -19.93
C GLN A 40 -0.45 -4.83 -20.48
N VAL A 41 0.42 -3.84 -20.28
CA VAL A 41 0.28 -2.49 -20.85
C VAL A 41 0.40 -2.54 -22.37
N GLU A 42 1.35 -3.31 -22.90
CA GLU A 42 1.52 -3.53 -24.35
C GLU A 42 0.31 -4.20 -24.99
N ILE A 43 -0.27 -5.22 -24.34
CA ILE A 43 -1.51 -5.89 -24.79
C ILE A 43 -2.67 -4.89 -24.92
N LEU A 44 -2.71 -3.87 -24.04
CA LEU A 44 -3.72 -2.81 -24.10
C LEU A 44 -3.42 -1.74 -25.16
N GLY A 45 -2.28 -1.83 -25.87
CA GLY A 45 -1.83 -0.81 -26.81
C GLY A 45 -1.48 0.53 -26.13
N MET A 46 -1.13 0.49 -24.84
CA MET A 46 -0.82 1.67 -24.03
C MET A 46 0.69 1.86 -23.90
N THR A 47 1.09 3.00 -23.35
CA THR A 47 2.50 3.30 -23.04
C THR A 47 2.69 3.50 -21.54
N VAL A 48 3.88 3.17 -21.05
CA VAL A 48 4.28 3.46 -19.66
C VAL A 48 4.91 4.85 -19.61
N PRO A 49 4.54 5.73 -18.66
CA PRO A 49 5.10 7.07 -18.55
C PRO A 49 6.48 7.04 -17.86
N ASP A 50 7.43 6.33 -18.46
CA ASP A 50 8.82 6.20 -18.00
C ASP A 50 9.75 6.19 -19.22
N PRO A 51 10.49 7.27 -19.49
CA PRO A 51 11.36 7.36 -20.66
C PRO A 51 12.59 6.44 -20.57
N ASP A 52 12.97 6.00 -19.37
CA ASP A 52 14.12 5.13 -19.13
C ASP A 52 13.75 3.63 -19.17
N LEU A 53 12.45 3.32 -19.34
CA LEU A 53 11.95 1.96 -19.38
C LEU A 53 12.44 1.24 -20.64
N GLN A 54 13.21 0.17 -20.44
CA GLN A 54 13.69 -0.68 -21.52
C GLN A 54 13.89 -2.12 -21.06
N PHE A 55 13.65 -3.08 -21.96
CA PHE A 55 13.97 -4.48 -21.70
C PHE A 55 15.48 -4.71 -21.84
N ASP A 56 16.10 -5.26 -20.80
CA ASP A 56 17.51 -5.63 -20.78
C ASP A 56 17.64 -7.13 -21.04
N GLU A 57 17.96 -7.50 -22.28
CA GLU A 57 18.10 -8.90 -22.70
C GLU A 57 19.15 -9.67 -21.89
N ALA A 58 20.18 -9.00 -21.37
CA ALA A 58 21.25 -9.66 -20.62
C ALA A 58 20.79 -10.14 -19.24
N SER A 59 19.87 -9.41 -18.61
CA SER A 59 19.31 -9.77 -17.31
C SER A 59 17.95 -10.44 -17.38
N GLY A 60 17.24 -10.33 -18.52
CA GLY A 60 15.87 -10.82 -18.67
C GLY A 60 14.83 -9.99 -17.91
N HIS A 61 15.18 -8.75 -17.55
CA HIS A 61 14.36 -7.85 -16.75
C HIS A 61 14.15 -6.52 -17.47
N TYR A 62 13.02 -5.87 -17.21
CA TYR A 62 12.83 -4.47 -17.56
C TYR A 62 13.62 -3.58 -16.59
N ARG A 63 14.48 -2.72 -17.13
CA ARG A 63 15.08 -1.60 -16.39
C ARG A 63 14.12 -0.43 -16.47
N PHE A 64 13.79 0.16 -15.33
CA PHE A 64 12.87 1.28 -15.20
C PHE A 64 13.59 2.46 -14.51
N GLY A 65 13.08 3.67 -14.73
CA GLY A 65 13.66 4.91 -14.24
C GLY A 65 13.61 5.07 -12.71
N GLU A 66 14.31 6.09 -12.23
CA GLU A 66 14.38 6.40 -10.80
C GLU A 66 13.01 6.84 -10.27
N ILE A 67 12.67 6.38 -9.06
CA ILE A 67 11.44 6.77 -8.38
C ILE A 67 11.65 8.11 -7.68
N ASP A 68 10.62 8.98 -7.72
CA ASP A 68 10.60 10.17 -6.88
C ASP A 68 10.43 9.80 -5.40
N TRP A 69 11.56 9.62 -4.71
CA TRP A 69 11.58 9.32 -3.29
C TRP A 69 11.20 10.51 -2.41
N GLN A 70 11.29 11.74 -2.92
CA GLN A 70 10.85 12.91 -2.17
C GLN A 70 9.32 12.94 -2.10
N GLU A 71 8.64 12.76 -3.23
CA GLU A 71 7.19 12.58 -3.29
C GLU A 71 6.75 11.43 -2.37
N PHE A 72 7.40 10.26 -2.48
CA PHE A 72 7.09 9.12 -1.63
C PHE A 72 7.11 9.47 -0.14
N ASN A 73 8.17 10.15 0.33
CA ASN A 73 8.31 10.55 1.72
C ASN A 73 7.26 11.58 2.16
N GLU A 74 6.90 12.53 1.30
CA GLU A 74 5.82 13.49 1.58
C GLU A 74 4.47 12.78 1.74
N VAL A 75 4.14 11.87 0.82
CA VAL A 75 2.87 11.13 0.86
C VAL A 75 2.75 10.28 2.13
N ILE A 76 3.75 9.48 2.47
CA ILE A 76 3.67 8.62 3.67
C ILE A 76 3.67 9.45 4.97
N SER A 77 4.25 10.64 4.95
CA SER A 77 4.27 11.58 6.07
C SER A 77 2.98 12.41 6.21
N GLY A 78 1.95 12.12 5.40
CA GLY A 78 0.66 12.79 5.50
C GLY A 78 0.51 14.06 4.67
N ARG A 79 1.47 14.38 3.79
CA ARG A 79 1.51 15.62 3.00
C ARG A 79 1.30 15.40 1.50
N GLY A 80 0.77 14.24 1.11
CA GLY A 80 0.33 13.98 -0.25
C GLY A 80 -1.06 14.53 -0.56
N ILE A 81 -1.48 14.35 -1.81
CA ILE A 81 -2.64 15.01 -2.42
C ILE A 81 -3.95 14.79 -1.66
N CYS A 82 -4.17 13.59 -1.11
CA CYS A 82 -5.45 13.24 -0.47
C CYS A 82 -5.34 12.80 0.99
N ASN A 83 -4.17 12.94 1.63
CA ASN A 83 -3.95 12.39 2.97
C ASN A 83 -4.95 12.96 3.99
N HIS A 84 -5.16 14.27 3.94
CA HIS A 84 -6.07 14.98 4.84
C HIS A 84 -7.53 14.54 4.62
N GLU A 85 -7.98 14.47 3.37
CA GLU A 85 -9.33 14.08 2.98
C GLU A 85 -9.62 12.63 3.36
N ARG A 86 -8.66 11.72 3.14
CA ARG A 86 -8.82 10.30 3.51
C ARG A 86 -9.01 10.15 5.01
N LEU A 87 -8.16 10.79 5.81
CA LEU A 87 -8.28 10.73 7.27
C LEU A 87 -9.53 11.46 7.78
N ALA A 88 -9.88 12.62 7.22
CA ALA A 88 -11.07 13.37 7.58
C ALA A 88 -12.35 12.58 7.29
N ALA A 89 -12.44 11.93 6.13
CA ALA A 89 -13.58 11.07 5.80
C ALA A 89 -13.73 9.90 6.78
N LYS A 90 -12.61 9.25 7.17
CA LYS A 90 -12.65 8.15 8.14
C LYS A 90 -12.97 8.64 9.56
N ARG A 91 -12.40 9.77 10.01
CA ARG A 91 -12.73 10.40 11.29
C ARG A 91 -14.20 10.77 11.36
N LYS A 92 -14.71 11.49 10.36
CA LYS A 92 -16.13 11.87 10.29
C LYS A 92 -17.05 10.66 10.37
N ALA A 93 -16.78 9.61 9.58
CA ALA A 93 -17.57 8.38 9.62
C ALA A 93 -17.52 7.68 10.98
N TRP A 94 -16.37 7.74 11.68
CA TRP A 94 -16.25 7.20 13.02
C TRP A 94 -17.00 8.05 14.05
N GLU A 95 -16.78 9.35 14.06
CA GLU A 95 -17.39 10.29 15.01
C GLU A 95 -18.92 10.31 14.84
N GLU A 96 -19.44 10.53 13.63
CA GLU A 96 -20.87 10.56 13.38
C GLU A 96 -21.55 9.18 13.54
N GLY A 97 -20.78 8.10 13.45
CA GLY A 97 -21.25 6.74 13.67
C GLY A 97 -21.25 6.31 15.14
N GLU A 98 -20.88 7.18 16.09
CA GLU A 98 -20.79 6.86 17.52
C GLU A 98 -22.10 6.34 18.09
N TRP A 99 -23.19 7.05 17.87
CA TRP A 99 -24.51 6.66 18.38
C TRP A 99 -24.95 5.27 17.89
N VAL A 100 -24.54 4.86 16.68
CA VAL A 100 -24.84 3.51 16.15
C VAL A 100 -24.08 2.46 16.94
N ARG A 101 -22.81 2.70 17.24
CA ARG A 101 -21.99 1.77 18.03
C ARG A 101 -22.53 1.64 19.45
N GLU A 102 -22.92 2.76 20.07
CA GLU A 102 -23.54 2.77 21.39
C GLU A 102 -24.89 2.05 21.40
N ALA A 103 -25.73 2.30 20.40
CA ALA A 103 -27.03 1.63 20.26
C ALA A 103 -26.87 0.12 20.11
N ALA A 104 -25.91 -0.34 19.29
CA ALA A 104 -25.63 -1.76 19.09
C ALA A 104 -25.17 -2.42 20.40
N LEU A 105 -24.26 -1.78 21.15
CA LEU A 105 -23.78 -2.27 22.44
C LEU A 105 -24.92 -2.39 23.46
N ALA A 106 -25.71 -1.32 23.62
CA ALA A 106 -26.82 -1.30 24.56
C ALA A 106 -27.91 -2.33 24.21
N HIS A 107 -28.18 -2.54 22.92
CA HIS A 107 -29.11 -3.58 22.47
C HIS A 107 -28.60 -4.98 22.83
N ALA A 108 -27.33 -5.28 22.55
CA ALA A 108 -26.73 -6.58 22.85
C ALA A 108 -26.76 -6.90 24.35
N GLN A 109 -26.46 -5.92 25.21
CA GLN A 109 -26.53 -6.07 26.68
C GLN A 109 -27.94 -6.43 27.15
N LYS A 110 -28.98 -5.78 26.60
CA LYS A 110 -30.39 -6.09 26.94
C LYS A 110 -30.78 -7.50 26.50
N GLN A 111 -30.33 -7.93 25.32
CA GLN A 111 -30.60 -9.30 24.84
C GLN A 111 -29.92 -10.34 25.74
N GLN A 112 -28.66 -10.11 26.10
CA GLN A 112 -27.93 -11.01 26.99
C GLN A 112 -28.59 -11.13 28.37
N ALA A 113 -29.03 -9.99 28.94
CA ALA A 113 -29.75 -9.99 30.22
C ALA A 113 -31.09 -10.76 30.15
N ARG A 114 -31.81 -10.67 29.02
CA ARG A 114 -33.07 -11.41 28.80
C ARG A 114 -32.84 -12.91 28.61
N SER A 115 -31.76 -13.32 27.96
CA SER A 115 -31.44 -14.73 27.76
C SER A 115 -30.85 -15.42 29.01
N ALA A 116 -30.33 -14.64 29.96
CA ALA A 116 -29.78 -15.15 31.22
C ALA A 116 -30.82 -15.22 32.36
N ALA A 117 -32.00 -14.62 32.17
CA ALA A 117 -33.14 -14.66 33.09
C ALA A 117 -34.08 -15.81 32.72
#